data_AF-A0A559QSQ3-F1
#
_entry.id   AF-A0A559QSQ3-F1
#
_cell.length_a   1.000
_cell.length_b   1.000
_cell.length_c   1.000
_cell.angle_alpha   90.00
_cell.angle_beta   90.00
_cell.angle_gamma   90.00
#
_symmetry.space_group_name_H-M   'P 1'
#
loop_
_entity.id
_entity.type
_entity.pdbx_description
1 polymer ?
#
loop_
_entity_poly.entity_id
_entity_poly.type
_entity_poly.pdbx_seq_one_letter_code
_entity_poly.pdbx_strand_id
1 'polypeptide(L)'
;MVKPFIYILLFIFCSSSVADDFQERINWFSEAQWGLSAEIKLANNARLSEIMKDLGELWMRRDGALGYEVAPFITEIVAEEPSIVFVWFHYHPKDFTAFVKDIQHSVFTDYNGEDEAVKELELLRAKTISACKTLISSSKSTEIVELAKALESELNDVVVRTID
;
A
#
# COMPACT_ATOMS: atom_id res chain seq x y z
N MET A 1 -47.17 15.68 24.16
CA MET A 1 -45.91 16.43 24.32
C MET A 1 -44.78 15.44 24.58
N VAL A 2 -44.32 14.73 23.55
CA VAL A 2 -43.17 13.83 23.60
C VAL A 2 -42.59 13.85 22.18
N LYS A 3 -41.26 13.95 22.03
CA LYS A 3 -40.45 13.98 20.79
C LYS A 3 -39.75 15.34 20.63
N PRO A 4 -38.57 15.48 21.25
CA PRO A 4 -37.37 15.53 20.41
C PRO A 4 -36.19 14.67 20.91
N PHE A 5 -36.29 14.02 22.07
CA PHE A 5 -35.15 13.33 22.69
C PHE A 5 -34.75 11.99 22.05
N ILE A 6 -35.61 11.38 21.23
CA ILE A 6 -35.33 10.05 20.63
C ILE A 6 -34.39 10.15 19.42
N TYR A 7 -34.33 11.29 18.74
CA TYR A 7 -33.49 11.44 17.54
C TYR A 7 -32.01 11.70 17.85
N ILE A 8 -31.68 12.19 19.05
CA ILE A 8 -30.29 12.47 19.44
C ILE A 8 -29.56 11.18 19.88
N LEU A 9 -30.27 10.20 20.44
CA LEU A 9 -29.66 8.93 20.86
C LEU A 9 -29.32 7.98 19.69
N LEU A 10 -29.97 8.15 18.54
CA LEU A 10 -29.75 7.30 17.35
C LEU A 10 -28.53 7.71 16.53
N PHE A 11 -27.95 8.89 16.76
CA PHE A 11 -26.76 9.36 16.05
C PHE A 11 -25.43 8.89 16.66
N ILE A 12 -25.45 8.33 17.87
CA ILE A 12 -24.23 7.98 18.63
C ILE A 12 -23.77 6.52 18.38
N PHE A 13 -24.61 5.67 17.79
CA PHE A 13 -24.34 4.22 17.70
C PHE A 13 -23.73 3.73 16.37
N CYS A 14 -23.42 4.59 15.40
CA CYS A 14 -22.88 4.15 14.11
C CYS A 14 -21.35 4.14 14.00
N SER A 15 -20.61 4.62 15.00
CA SER A 15 -19.14 4.75 14.88
C SER A 15 -18.35 3.55 15.39
N SER A 16 -18.98 2.64 16.14
CA SER A 16 -18.25 1.62 16.91
C SER A 16 -17.75 0.45 16.05
N SER A 17 -18.44 0.08 14.97
CA SER A 17 -18.07 -1.10 14.17
C SER A 17 -16.92 -0.85 13.20
N VAL A 18 -16.70 0.40 12.78
CA VAL A 18 -15.66 0.76 11.78
C VAL A 18 -14.30 1.00 12.43
N ALA A 19 -14.29 1.37 13.72
CA ALA A 19 -13.06 1.53 14.50
C ALA A 19 -12.48 0.17 14.93
N ASP A 20 -13.35 -0.80 15.23
CA ASP A 20 -12.95 -2.15 15.67
C ASP A 20 -12.18 -2.91 14.56
N ASP A 21 -12.70 -2.87 13.32
CA ASP A 21 -12.05 -3.51 12.16
C ASP A 21 -10.70 -2.85 11.79
N PHE A 22 -10.54 -1.54 12.01
CA PHE A 22 -9.25 -0.89 11.77
C PHE A 22 -8.21 -1.24 12.84
N GLN A 23 -8.62 -1.25 14.11
CA GLN A 23 -7.71 -1.63 15.20
C GLN A 23 -7.27 -3.09 15.08
N GLU A 24 -8.15 -3.98 14.65
CA GLU A 24 -7.81 -5.38 14.36
C GLU A 24 -6.75 -5.47 13.25
N ARG A 25 -6.87 -4.68 12.18
CA ARG A 25 -5.86 -4.62 11.11
C ARG A 25 -4.52 -4.09 11.60
N ILE A 26 -4.51 -3.08 12.47
CA ILE A 26 -3.29 -2.57 13.09
C ILE A 26 -2.62 -3.66 13.94
N ASN A 27 -3.41 -4.37 14.75
CA ASN A 27 -2.89 -5.45 15.59
C ASN A 27 -2.30 -6.58 14.72
N TRP A 28 -3.03 -6.99 13.68
CA TRP A 28 -2.54 -7.95 12.69
C TRP A 28 -1.22 -7.50 12.07
N PHE A 29 -1.14 -6.25 11.59
CA PHE A 29 0.07 -5.73 10.96
C PHE A 29 1.25 -5.70 11.93
N SER A 30 1.02 -5.27 13.16
CA SER A 30 2.05 -5.24 14.21
C SER A 30 2.64 -6.63 14.49
N GLU A 31 1.83 -7.69 14.39
CA GLU A 31 2.27 -9.08 14.57
C GLU A 31 2.93 -9.65 13.32
N ALA A 32 2.39 -9.36 12.14
CA ALA A 32 2.79 -9.96 10.87
C ALA A 32 4.03 -9.31 10.23
N GLN A 33 4.29 -8.02 10.48
CA GLN A 33 5.31 -7.22 9.77
C GLN A 33 6.70 -7.88 9.70
N TRP A 34 7.10 -8.62 10.74
CA TRP A 34 8.42 -9.27 10.80
C TRP A 34 8.61 -10.43 9.81
N GLY A 35 7.52 -11.03 9.34
CA GLY A 35 7.52 -12.12 8.36
C GLY A 35 6.87 -11.76 7.03
N LEU A 36 6.28 -10.57 6.92
CA LEU A 36 5.37 -10.23 5.84
C LEU A 36 6.05 -10.23 4.46
N SER A 37 7.28 -9.74 4.34
CA SER A 37 8.04 -9.80 3.07
C SER A 37 8.31 -11.23 2.61
N ALA A 38 8.54 -12.17 3.54
CA ALA A 38 8.70 -13.58 3.21
C ALA A 38 7.37 -14.21 2.79
N GLU A 39 6.28 -13.84 3.47
CA GLU A 39 4.94 -14.28 3.12
C GLU A 39 4.52 -13.80 1.73
N ILE A 40 4.74 -12.51 1.40
CA ILE A 40 4.44 -11.94 0.07
C ILE A 40 5.13 -12.73 -1.04
N LYS A 41 6.42 -13.06 -0.87
CA LYS A 41 7.19 -13.81 -1.88
C LYS A 41 6.73 -15.25 -2.09
N LEU A 42 6.06 -15.85 -1.10
CA LEU A 42 5.63 -17.26 -1.13
C LEU A 42 4.12 -17.42 -1.33
N ALA A 43 3.35 -16.35 -1.14
CA ALA A 43 1.91 -16.35 -1.22
C ALA A 43 1.41 -16.57 -2.65
N ASN A 44 0.27 -17.26 -2.76
CA ASN A 44 -0.47 -17.31 -4.01
C ASN A 44 -1.35 -16.06 -4.18
N ASN A 45 -1.93 -15.87 -5.36
CA ASN A 45 -2.71 -14.66 -5.68
C ASN A 45 -3.92 -14.45 -4.75
N ALA A 46 -4.52 -15.52 -4.22
CA ALA A 46 -5.62 -15.39 -3.26
C ALA A 46 -5.14 -14.77 -1.95
N ARG A 47 -4.03 -15.29 -1.41
CA ARG A 47 -3.42 -14.75 -0.19
C ARG A 47 -2.87 -13.34 -0.39
N LEU A 48 -2.22 -13.07 -1.53
CA LEU A 48 -1.76 -11.72 -1.87
C LEU A 48 -2.92 -10.72 -1.97
N SER A 49 -4.08 -11.14 -2.46
CA SER A 49 -5.27 -10.29 -2.52
C SER A 49 -5.81 -9.94 -1.12
N GLU A 50 -5.76 -10.89 -0.18
CA GLU A 50 -6.12 -10.63 1.23
C GLU A 50 -5.14 -9.65 1.87
N ILE A 51 -3.83 -9.92 1.74
CA ILE A 51 -2.79 -9.03 2.28
C ILE A 51 -2.93 -7.62 1.68
N MET A 52 -3.10 -7.51 0.36
CA MET A 52 -3.27 -6.21 -0.30
C MET A 52 -4.52 -5.48 0.19
N LYS A 53 -5.62 -6.20 0.44
CA LYS A 53 -6.83 -5.59 1.02
C LYS A 53 -6.52 -5.00 2.40
N ASP A 54 -5.84 -5.77 3.26
CA ASP A 54 -5.52 -5.33 4.62
C ASP A 54 -4.56 -4.13 4.60
N LEU A 55 -3.49 -4.20 3.81
CA LEU A 55 -2.55 -3.09 3.60
C LEU A 55 -3.22 -1.87 2.96
N GLY A 56 -4.14 -2.07 2.02
CA GLY A 56 -4.89 -1.01 1.38
C GLY A 56 -5.79 -0.25 2.36
N GLU A 57 -6.50 -0.96 3.24
CA GLU A 57 -7.29 -0.34 4.31
C GLU A 57 -6.42 0.43 5.32
N LEU A 58 -5.25 -0.11 5.66
CA LEU A 58 -4.27 0.60 6.49
C LEU A 58 -3.77 1.87 5.80
N TRP A 59 -3.43 1.78 4.51
CA TRP A 59 -2.98 2.89 3.69
C TRP A 59 -4.04 4.00 3.60
N MET A 60 -5.32 3.68 3.41
CA MET A 60 -6.39 4.68 3.34
C MET A 60 -6.53 5.53 4.61
N ARG A 61 -6.21 4.94 5.76
CA ARG A 61 -6.40 5.55 7.08
C ARG A 61 -5.09 5.92 7.76
N ARG A 62 -3.98 5.84 7.02
CA ARG A 62 -2.64 6.09 7.51
C ARG A 62 -2.50 7.49 8.09
N ASP A 63 -1.71 7.59 9.14
CA ASP A 63 -0.97 8.80 9.42
C ASP A 63 0.39 8.76 8.71
N GLY A 64 1.28 9.71 9.04
CA GLY A 64 2.64 9.71 8.50
C GLY A 64 3.35 8.39 8.76
N ALA A 65 3.48 8.00 10.04
CA ALA A 65 4.26 6.84 10.47
C ALA A 65 3.75 5.53 9.84
N LEU A 66 2.45 5.26 9.94
CA LEU A 66 1.87 4.05 9.36
C LEU A 66 2.05 4.00 7.83
N GLY A 67 2.04 5.15 7.17
CA GLY A 67 2.31 5.24 5.74
C GLY A 67 3.72 4.75 5.36
N TYR A 68 4.74 5.13 6.14
CA TYR A 68 6.12 4.67 5.94
C TYR A 68 6.28 3.17 6.19
N GLU A 69 5.51 2.60 7.13
CA GLU A 69 5.59 1.16 7.45
C GLU A 69 4.85 0.28 6.42
N VAL A 70 3.72 0.75 5.89
CA VAL A 70 2.86 -0.03 4.99
C VAL A 70 3.29 0.05 3.52
N ALA A 71 3.78 1.21 3.06
CA ALA A 71 4.12 1.43 1.66
C ALA A 71 5.17 0.44 1.08
N PRO A 72 6.22 0.03 1.83
CA PRO A 72 7.17 -0.97 1.34
C PRO A 72 6.50 -2.29 0.99
N PHE A 73 5.59 -2.78 1.83
CA PHE A 73 4.89 -4.04 1.58
C PHE A 73 3.93 -3.95 0.39
N ILE A 74 3.24 -2.81 0.20
CA ILE A 74 2.45 -2.58 -1.02
C ILE A 74 3.36 -2.65 -2.25
N THR A 75 4.54 -2.04 -2.18
CA THR A 75 5.53 -2.03 -3.27
C THR A 75 6.07 -3.43 -3.58
N GLU A 76 6.28 -4.26 -2.56
CA GLU A 76 6.64 -5.67 -2.73
C GLU A 76 5.54 -6.44 -3.46
N ILE A 77 4.26 -6.23 -3.12
CA ILE A 77 3.16 -6.87 -3.87
C ILE A 77 3.11 -6.37 -5.31
N VAL A 78 3.44 -5.10 -5.60
CA VAL A 78 3.56 -4.63 -6.98
C VAL A 78 4.67 -5.37 -7.72
N ALA A 79 5.80 -5.64 -7.06
CA ALA A 79 6.92 -6.36 -7.66
C ALA A 79 6.59 -7.83 -7.98
N GLU A 80 5.76 -8.48 -7.15
CA GLU A 80 5.36 -9.88 -7.34
C GLU A 80 4.12 -10.03 -8.24
N GLU A 81 3.02 -9.33 -7.95
CA GLU A 81 1.73 -9.44 -8.64
C GLU A 81 1.05 -8.05 -8.80
N PRO A 82 1.53 -7.22 -9.74
CA PRO A 82 1.09 -5.83 -9.88
C PRO A 82 -0.41 -5.69 -10.19
N SER A 83 -1.01 -6.70 -10.82
CA SER A 83 -2.44 -6.71 -11.16
C SER A 83 -3.33 -6.58 -9.91
N ILE A 84 -2.96 -7.22 -8.80
CA ILE A 84 -3.72 -7.19 -7.54
C ILE A 84 -3.74 -5.76 -6.99
N VAL A 85 -2.58 -5.11 -6.96
CA VAL A 85 -2.42 -3.77 -6.41
C VAL A 85 -3.14 -2.73 -7.27
N PHE A 86 -2.97 -2.77 -8.58
CA PHE A 86 -3.60 -1.78 -9.46
C PHE A 86 -5.12 -1.97 -9.58
N VAL A 87 -5.64 -3.20 -9.46
CA VAL A 87 -7.10 -3.40 -9.36
C VAL A 87 -7.63 -2.75 -8.09
N TRP A 88 -6.92 -2.88 -6.96
CA TRP A 88 -7.32 -2.21 -5.73
C TRP A 88 -7.27 -0.68 -5.91
N PHE A 89 -6.16 -0.13 -6.39
CA PHE A 89 -6.00 1.32 -6.60
C PHE A 89 -6.93 1.91 -7.65
N HIS A 90 -7.41 1.13 -8.61
CA HIS A 90 -8.45 1.56 -9.53
C HIS A 90 -9.74 1.97 -8.80
N TYR A 91 -10.09 1.27 -7.72
CA TYR A 91 -11.24 1.64 -6.87
C TYR A 91 -10.90 2.74 -5.85
N HIS A 92 -9.61 3.01 -5.62
CA HIS A 92 -9.10 3.97 -4.64
C HIS A 92 -8.11 4.98 -5.26
N PRO A 93 -8.52 5.78 -6.26
CA PRO A 93 -7.61 6.59 -7.08
C PRO A 93 -6.91 7.73 -6.32
N LYS A 94 -7.54 8.25 -5.25
CA LYS A 94 -6.91 9.26 -4.38
C LYS A 94 -5.74 8.67 -3.61
N ASP A 95 -5.93 7.46 -3.11
CA ASP A 95 -4.92 6.73 -2.34
C ASP A 95 -3.76 6.30 -3.23
N PHE A 96 -4.03 5.96 -4.49
CA PHE A 96 -2.99 5.73 -5.50
C PHE A 96 -2.15 6.99 -5.75
N THR A 97 -2.81 8.14 -5.97
CA THR A 97 -2.11 9.40 -6.24
C THR A 97 -1.18 9.76 -5.08
N ALA A 98 -1.64 9.57 -3.84
CA ALA A 98 -0.83 9.80 -2.67
C ALA A 98 0.31 8.78 -2.54
N PHE A 99 0.06 7.50 -2.89
CA PHE A 99 1.08 6.45 -2.87
C PHE A 99 2.22 6.78 -3.83
N VAL A 100 1.90 7.09 -5.09
CA VAL A 100 2.90 7.46 -6.10
C VAL A 100 3.68 8.70 -5.65
N LYS A 101 2.98 9.75 -5.20
CA LYS A 101 3.63 11.01 -4.81
C LYS A 101 4.63 10.85 -3.66
N ASP A 102 4.32 10.00 -2.68
CA ASP A 102 5.13 9.86 -1.46
C ASP A 102 6.16 8.73 -1.57
N ILE A 103 6.15 7.93 -2.65
CA ILE A 103 6.90 6.67 -2.74
C ILE A 103 8.41 6.81 -2.53
N GLN A 104 9.00 7.93 -2.96
CA GLN A 104 10.41 8.21 -2.72
C GLN A 104 10.73 8.26 -1.23
N HIS A 105 9.88 8.92 -0.45
CA HIS A 105 10.08 9.12 0.97
C HIS A 105 9.62 7.92 1.78
N SER A 106 8.50 7.30 1.38
CA SER A 106 7.88 6.20 2.12
C SER A 106 8.51 4.84 1.86
N VAL A 107 9.26 4.68 0.77
CA VAL A 107 9.87 3.39 0.40
C VAL A 107 11.35 3.56 0.09
N PHE A 108 11.73 4.50 -0.78
CA PHE A 108 13.08 4.55 -1.35
C PHE A 108 14.03 5.54 -0.64
N THR A 109 13.85 5.70 0.67
CA THR A 109 14.75 6.45 1.53
C THR A 109 15.19 5.56 2.68
N ASP A 110 16.49 5.31 2.79
CA ASP A 110 17.08 4.68 3.96
C ASP A 110 17.34 5.73 5.04
N TYR A 111 16.70 5.53 6.19
CA TYR A 111 16.83 6.37 7.37
C TYR A 111 17.81 5.81 8.40
N ASN A 112 18.34 4.60 8.19
CA ASN A 112 19.24 3.93 9.12
C ASN A 112 20.72 4.08 8.75
N GLY A 113 21.03 4.53 7.52
CA GLY A 113 22.41 4.73 7.09
C GLY A 113 23.13 3.44 6.74
N GLU A 114 22.39 2.40 6.34
CA GLU A 114 22.92 1.06 6.09
C GLU A 114 23.08 0.81 4.59
N ASP A 115 24.34 0.66 4.13
CA ASP A 115 24.66 0.39 2.71
C ASP A 115 23.91 -0.82 2.12
N GLU A 116 23.59 -1.83 2.94
CA GLU A 116 22.85 -3.00 2.49
C GLU A 116 21.37 -2.68 2.25
N ALA A 117 20.75 -1.83 3.09
CA ALA A 117 19.38 -1.38 2.90
C ALA A 117 19.24 -0.63 1.57
N VAL A 118 20.21 0.21 1.20
CA VAL A 118 20.23 0.92 -0.09
C VAL A 118 20.18 -0.06 -1.27
N LYS A 119 20.94 -1.17 -1.22
CA LYS A 119 20.92 -2.19 -2.28
C LYS A 119 19.59 -2.92 -2.36
N GLU A 120 18.98 -3.24 -1.23
CA GLU A 120 17.68 -3.89 -1.18
C GLU A 120 16.58 -2.99 -1.75
N LEU A 121 16.60 -1.71 -1.43
CA LEU A 121 15.69 -0.70 -1.97
C LEU A 121 15.88 -0.52 -3.48
N GLU A 122 17.12 -0.50 -3.97
CA GLU A 122 17.41 -0.43 -5.41
C GLU A 122 16.91 -1.68 -6.15
N LEU A 123 17.10 -2.86 -5.55
CA LEU A 123 16.57 -4.10 -6.10
C LEU A 123 15.05 -4.10 -6.15
N LEU A 124 14.38 -3.64 -5.08
CA LEU A 124 12.93 -3.50 -5.05
C LEU A 124 12.46 -2.55 -6.15
N ARG A 125 13.06 -1.36 -6.27
CA ARG A 125 12.76 -0.37 -7.32
C ARG A 125 12.83 -1.00 -8.71
N ALA A 126 13.93 -1.68 -9.01
CA ALA A 126 14.15 -2.31 -10.32
C ALA A 126 13.12 -3.42 -10.61
N LYS A 127 12.80 -4.24 -9.61
CA LYS A 127 11.77 -5.30 -9.74
C LYS A 127 10.39 -4.69 -9.99
N THR A 128 10.00 -3.67 -9.23
CA THR A 128 8.71 -2.99 -9.38
C THR A 128 8.57 -2.34 -10.76
N ILE A 129 9.62 -1.69 -11.29
CA ILE A 129 9.64 -1.16 -12.67
C ILE A 129 9.44 -2.29 -13.69
N SER A 130 10.16 -3.40 -13.53
CA SER A 130 10.05 -4.57 -14.43
C SER A 130 8.64 -5.17 -14.42
N ALA A 131 8.03 -5.29 -13.24
CA ALA A 131 6.66 -5.78 -13.07
C ALA A 131 5.65 -4.85 -13.74
N CYS A 132 5.78 -3.53 -13.57
CA CYS A 132 4.94 -2.54 -14.25
C CYS A 132 5.06 -2.66 -15.77
N LYS A 133 6.28 -2.73 -16.33
CA LYS A 133 6.51 -2.90 -17.78
C LYS A 133 5.86 -4.17 -18.34
N THR A 134 5.97 -5.27 -17.60
CA THR A 134 5.36 -6.55 -17.96
C THR A 134 3.83 -6.45 -18.00
N LEU A 135 3.24 -5.81 -16.98
CA LEU A 135 1.80 -5.61 -16.92
C LEU A 135 1.31 -4.67 -18.04
N ILE A 136 2.02 -3.57 -18.30
CA ILE A 136 1.71 -2.61 -19.37
C ILE A 136 1.64 -3.30 -20.73
N SER A 137 2.54 -4.25 -20.97
CA SER A 137 2.65 -4.96 -22.26
C SER A 137 1.63 -6.10 -22.41
N SER A 138 1.06 -6.61 -21.32
CA SER A 138 0.22 -7.82 -21.31
C SER A 138 -1.25 -7.57 -20.94
N SER A 139 -1.55 -6.50 -20.19
CA SER A 139 -2.90 -6.17 -19.76
C SER A 139 -3.75 -5.62 -20.91
N LYS A 140 -5.06 -5.90 -20.85
CA LYS A 140 -6.07 -5.36 -21.79
C LYS A 140 -6.89 -4.20 -21.20
N SER A 141 -6.82 -3.96 -19.89
CA SER A 141 -7.51 -2.83 -19.26
C SER A 141 -6.67 -1.58 -19.41
N THR A 142 -7.24 -0.55 -20.02
CA THR A 142 -6.55 0.72 -20.24
C THR A 142 -6.31 1.42 -18.91
N GLU A 143 -7.26 1.34 -17.99
CA GLU A 143 -7.20 1.96 -16.66
C GLU A 143 -6.06 1.36 -15.81
N ILE A 144 -5.93 0.03 -15.82
CA ILE A 144 -4.84 -0.64 -15.10
C ILE A 144 -3.48 -0.30 -15.73
N VAL A 145 -3.41 -0.22 -17.07
CA VAL A 145 -2.19 0.17 -17.78
C VAL A 145 -1.78 1.61 -17.45
N GLU A 146 -2.73 2.53 -17.31
CA GLU A 146 -2.45 3.92 -16.94
C GLU A 146 -1.89 4.04 -15.52
N LEU A 147 -2.45 3.31 -14.55
CA LEU A 147 -1.90 3.25 -13.19
C LEU A 147 -0.47 2.69 -13.18
N ALA A 148 -0.24 1.60 -13.90
CA ALA A 148 1.08 1.00 -14.01
C ALA A 148 2.11 1.95 -14.64
N LYS A 149 1.73 2.70 -15.69
CA LYS A 149 2.59 3.70 -16.32
C LYS A 149 2.91 4.87 -15.38
N ALA A 150 1.92 5.32 -14.61
CA ALA A 150 2.13 6.42 -13.66
C ALA A 150 3.15 6.02 -12.58
N LEU A 151 3.01 4.82 -12.00
CA LEU A 151 3.98 4.31 -11.04
C LEU A 151 5.35 4.05 -11.67
N GLU A 152 5.40 3.43 -12.86
CA GLU A 152 6.67 3.20 -13.59
C GLU A 152 7.41 4.52 -13.84
N SER A 153 6.70 5.55 -14.30
CA SER A 153 7.29 6.87 -14.57
C SER A 153 7.92 7.45 -13.31
N GLU A 154 7.19 7.46 -12.20
CA GLU A 154 7.71 7.97 -10.93
C GLU A 154 8.94 7.20 -10.46
N LEU A 155 8.90 5.86 -10.54
CA LEU A 155 10.01 5.01 -10.11
C LEU A 155 11.29 5.21 -10.94
N ASN A 156 11.17 5.62 -12.20
CA ASN A 156 12.35 5.96 -13.02
C ASN A 156 13.02 7.26 -12.55
N ASP A 157 12.26 8.18 -11.93
CA ASP A 157 12.76 9.47 -11.44
C ASP A 157 13.21 9.40 -9.96
N VAL A 158 12.71 8.44 -9.19
CA VAL A 158 13.16 8.15 -7.82
C VAL A 158 14.64 7.81 -7.81
N VAL A 159 15.40 8.37 -6.87
CA VAL A 159 16.76 7.94 -6.52
C VAL A 159 16.72 7.37 -5.12
N VAL A 160 17.31 6.19 -4.88
CA VAL A 160 17.41 5.67 -3.50
C VAL A 160 18.36 6.57 -2.72
N ARG A 161 17.85 7.12 -1.60
CA ARG A 161 18.57 8.10 -0.78
C ARG A 161 18.96 7.47 0.55
N THR A 162 20.06 7.93 1.11
CA THR A 162 20.44 7.74 2.51
C THR A 162 20.34 9.08 3.22
N ILE A 163 19.77 9.10 4.42
CA ILE A 163 19.77 10.27 5.28
C ILE A 163 20.75 10.02 6.42
N ASP A 164 21.79 10.85 6.48
CA ASP A 164 22.83 10.88 7.52
C ASP A 164 22.40 11.68 8.76
#